data_AF-A0A7C5NRS3-F1
#
_entry.id   AF-A0A7C5NRS3-F1
#
_cell.length_a   1.000
_cell.length_b   1.000
_cell.length_c   1.000
_cell.angle_alpha   90.00
_cell.angle_beta   90.00
_cell.angle_gamma   90.00
#
_symmetry.space_group_name_H-M   'P 1'
#
loop_
_entity.id
_entity.type
_entity.pdbx_description
1 polymer ?
#
loop_
_entity_poly.entity_id
_entity_poly.type
_entity_poly.pdbx_seq_one_letter_code
_entity_poly.pdbx_strand_id
1 'polypeptide(L)' 'MAIFFYIVNRGERGGDTFFSNLKLTIPILLAAFSGIASFLTGLYSVFKNRDFSVFIFLSTLIGGFVLFWVLAEIISPH' A
#
# COMPACT_ATOMS: atom_id res chain seq x y z
N MET A 1 -1.43 3.08 -9.59
CA MET A 1 -2.88 2.74 -9.63
C MET A 1 -3.53 2.85 -11.00
N ALA A 2 -3.22 3.83 -11.86
CA ALA A 2 -3.84 3.93 -13.19
C ALA A 2 -3.71 2.63 -14.03
N ILE A 3 -2.53 2.00 -13.99
CA ILE A 3 -2.25 0.73 -14.68
C ILE A 3 -3.10 -0.42 -14.12
N PHE A 4 -3.28 -0.50 -12.79
CA PHE A 4 -4.12 -1.51 -12.15
C PHE A 4 -5.56 -1.41 -12.65
N PHE A 5 -6.16 -0.20 -12.61
CA PHE A 5 -7.52 0.01 -13.08
C PHE A 5 -7.69 -0.24 -14.58
N TYR A 6 -6.68 0.09 -15.38
CA TYR A 6 -6.68 -0.22 -16.80
C TYR A 6 -6.70 -1.74 -17.07
N ILE A 7 -5.94 -2.53 -16.29
CA ILE A 7 -5.92 -4.00 -16.40
C ILE A 7 -7.24 -4.61 -15.93
N VAL A 8 -7.83 -4.10 -14.84
CA VAL A 8 -9.15 -4.56 -14.36
C VAL A 8 -10.25 -4.27 -15.39
N ASN A 9 -10.22 -3.10 -16.04
CA ASN A 9 -11.18 -2.75 -17.08
C ASN A 9 -11.05 -3.62 -18.35
N ARG A 10 -9.92 -4.32 -18.53
CA ARG A 10 -9.73 -5.32 -19.60
C ARG A 10 -10.35 -6.68 -19.26
N GLY A 11 -10.94 -6.86 -18.09
CA GLY A 11 -11.61 -8.09 -17.65
C GLY A 11 -10.72 -9.01 -16.80
N GLU A 12 -9.47 -8.63 -16.53
CA GLU A 12 -8.59 -9.36 -15.64
C GLU A 12 -9.06 -9.20 -14.19
N ARG A 13 -9.22 -10.31 -13.47
CA ARG A 13 -9.62 -10.32 -12.06
C ARG A 13 -8.57 -11.00 -11.19
N GLY A 14 -8.60 -10.67 -9.91
CA GLY A 14 -7.87 -11.44 -8.89
C GLY A 14 -8.44 -12.86 -8.78
N GLY A 15 -7.59 -13.80 -8.35
CA GLY A 15 -8.01 -15.14 -7.95
C GLY A 15 -8.03 -15.26 -6.42
N ASP A 16 -8.02 -16.48 -5.90
CA ASP A 16 -8.21 -16.79 -4.47
C ASP A 16 -7.03 -16.35 -3.57
N THR A 17 -5.95 -15.81 -4.14
CA THR A 17 -4.79 -15.34 -3.39
C THR A 17 -4.20 -14.08 -3.99
N PHE A 18 -3.47 -13.33 -3.17
CA PHE A 18 -2.76 -12.09 -3.52
C PHE A 18 -1.85 -12.18 -4.77
N PHE A 19 -1.31 -13.36 -5.08
CA PHE A 19 -0.41 -13.60 -6.21
C PHE A 19 -1.06 -14.32 -7.40
N SER A 20 -2.37 -14.55 -7.37
CA SER A 20 -3.08 -15.32 -8.39
C SER A 20 -3.02 -14.69 -9.79
N ASN A 21 -2.90 -13.36 -9.87
CA ASN A 21 -2.79 -12.65 -11.13
C ASN A 21 -1.60 -11.70 -11.10
N LEU A 22 -0.42 -12.20 -11.49
CA LEU A 22 0.83 -11.45 -11.54
C LEU A 22 0.71 -10.07 -12.21
N LYS A 23 -0.13 -9.94 -13.25
CA LYS A 23 -0.34 -8.65 -13.94
C LYS A 23 -1.01 -7.61 -13.03
N LEU A 24 -1.90 -8.04 -12.14
CA LEU A 24 -2.55 -7.20 -11.13
C LEU A 24 -1.71 -7.05 -9.86
N THR A 25 -0.98 -8.10 -9.49
CA THR A 25 -0.14 -8.13 -8.29
C THR A 25 1.05 -7.19 -8.37
N ILE A 26 1.72 -7.05 -9.53
CA ILE A 26 2.87 -6.14 -9.68
C ILE A 26 2.49 -4.68 -9.37
N PRO A 27 1.42 -4.10 -9.96
CA PRO A 27 0.95 -2.77 -9.60
C PRO A 27 0.58 -2.62 -8.13
N ILE A 28 -0.06 -3.64 -7.54
CA ILE A 28 -0.50 -3.59 -6.13
C ILE A 28 0.69 -3.64 -5.17
N LEU A 29 1.71 -4.45 -5.49
CA LEU A 29 2.95 -4.54 -4.72
C LEU A 29 3.70 -3.22 -4.73
N LEU A 30 3.84 -2.58 -5.90
CA LEU A 30 4.47 -1.27 -5.99
C LEU A 30 3.71 -0.22 -5.16
N ALA A 31 2.38 -0.26 -5.16
CA ALA A 31 1.57 0.59 -4.30
C ALA A 31 1.80 0.29 -2.81
N ALA A 32 1.82 -0.98 -2.42
CA ALA A 32 2.11 -1.40 -1.06
C ALA A 32 3.50 -0.92 -0.59
N PHE A 33 4.53 -1.11 -1.41
CA PHE A 33 5.88 -0.60 -1.13
C PHE A 33 5.90 0.91 -0.96
N SER A 34 5.21 1.66 -1.83
CA SER A 34 5.13 3.12 -1.70
C SER A 34 4.41 3.56 -0.41
N GLY A 35 3.35 2.87 -0.02
CA GLY A 35 2.62 3.15 1.23
C GLY A 35 3.47 2.85 2.46
N ILE A 36 4.18 1.71 2.49
CA ILE A 36 5.09 1.35 3.57
C ILE A 36 6.25 2.35 3.66
N ALA A 37 6.84 2.77 2.53
CA ALA A 37 7.88 3.79 2.51
C ALA A 37 7.36 5.14 3.04
N SER A 38 6.13 5.52 2.69
CA SER A 38 5.43 6.71 3.21
C SER A 38 5.27 6.64 4.72
N PHE A 39 4.89 5.48 5.27
CA PHE A 39 4.80 5.26 6.71
C PHE A 39 6.14 5.48 7.39
N LEU A 40 7.20 4.82 6.91
CA LEU A 40 8.52 4.88 7.53
C LEU A 40 9.13 6.29 7.47
N THR A 41 9.01 6.96 6.32
CA THR A 41 9.51 8.33 6.14
C THR A 41 8.72 9.34 6.97
N GLY A 42 7.38 9.21 7.03
CA GLY A 42 6.54 10.04 7.88
C GLY A 42 6.83 9.82 9.38
N LEU A 43 6.97 8.57 9.80
CA LEU A 43 7.33 8.20 11.17
C LEU A 43 8.69 8.79 11.57
N TYR A 44 9.69 8.68 10.69
CA TYR A 44 11.00 9.27 10.89
C TYR A 44 10.92 10.80 11.06
N SER A 45 10.15 11.47 10.22
CA SER A 45 9.96 12.93 10.28
C SER A 45 9.29 13.37 11.59
N VAL A 46 8.25 12.65 12.05
CA VAL A 46 7.57 12.94 13.32
C VAL A 46 8.51 12.77 14.52
N PHE A 47 9.29 11.67 14.57
CA PHE A 47 10.15 11.42 15.73
C PHE A 47 11.45 12.23 15.72
N LYS A 48 12.12 12.35 14.57
CA LYS A 48 13.44 12.96 14.48
C LYS A 48 13.37 14.46 14.30
N ASN A 49 12.54 14.94 13.38
CA ASN A 49 12.45 16.36 13.06
C ASN A 49 11.42 17.08 13.93
N ARG A 50 10.56 16.32 14.65
CA ARG A 50 9.40 16.85 15.38
C ARG A 50 8.49 17.68 14.48
N ASP A 51 8.43 17.33 13.20
CA ASP A 51 7.55 17.98 12.23
C ASP A 51 6.13 17.40 12.38
N PHE A 52 5.27 18.14 13.07
CA PHE A 52 3.86 17.78 13.27
C PHE A 52 2.94 18.39 12.21
N SER A 53 3.46 18.59 11.00
CA SER A 53 2.62 19.07 9.90
C SER A 53 1.49 18.08 9.64
N VAL A 54 0.29 18.61 9.44
CA VAL A 54 -0.92 17.82 9.14
C VAL A 54 -0.67 16.85 7.99
N PHE A 55 0.09 17.27 6.97
CA PHE A 55 0.45 16.42 5.82
C PHE A 55 1.33 15.22 6.17
N ILE A 56 2.28 15.37 7.10
CA ILE A 56 3.16 14.27 7.54
C ILE A 56 2.37 13.28 8.36
N PHE A 57 1.48 13.77 9.23
CA PHE A 57 0.61 12.92 10.01
C PHE A 57 -0.34 12.12 9.12
N LEU A 58 -0.99 12.76 8.13
CA LEU A 58 -1.82 12.10 7.14
C LEU A 58 -1.04 11.06 6.32
N SER A 59 0.15 11.41 5.84
CA SER A 59 1.03 10.50 5.10
C SER A 59 1.39 9.26 5.92
N THR A 60 1.70 9.46 7.21
CA THR A 60 2.03 8.37 8.13
C THR A 60 0.79 7.51 8.40
N LEU A 61 -0.38 8.11 8.65
CA LEU A 61 -1.61 7.36 8.93
C LEU A 61 -2.04 6.52 7.72
N ILE A 62 -2.01 7.10 6.51
CA ILE A 62 -2.31 6.39 5.26
C ILE A 62 -1.30 5.27 5.02
N GLY A 63 0.00 5.53 5.16
CA GLY A 63 1.02 4.51 5.00
C GLY A 63 0.88 3.36 6.02
N GLY A 64 0.54 3.69 7.27
CA GLY A 64 0.28 2.72 8.32
C GLY A 64 -0.95 1.86 8.04
N PHE A 65 -2.01 2.46 7.48
CA PHE A 65 -3.19 1.72 7.02
C PHE A 65 -2.85 0.73 5.90
N VAL A 66 -2.02 1.14 4.94
CA VAL A 66 -1.53 0.23 3.87
C VAL A 66 -0.74 -0.94 4.47
N LEU A 67 0.15 -0.66 5.43
CA LEU A 67 0.95 -1.70 6.10
C LEU A 67 0.03 -2.68 6.85
N PHE A 68 -0.96 -2.17 7.59
CA PHE A 68 -1.95 -2.99 8.27
C PHE A 68 -2.70 -3.92 7.30
N TRP A 69 -3.13 -3.39 6.15
CA TRP A 69 -3.85 -4.18 5.15
C TRP A 69 -2.98 -5.29 4.55
N VAL A 70 -1.72 -4.97 4.23
CA VAL A 70 -0.75 -5.98 3.74
C VAL A 70 -0.51 -7.06 4.78
N LEU A 71 -0.38 -6.71 6.07
CA LEU A 71 -0.22 -7.70 7.14
C LEU A 71 -1.46 -8.58 7.31
N ALA A 72 -2.66 -8.00 7.22
CA ALA A 72 -3.91 -8.75 7.32
C ALA A 72 -4.00 -9.81 6.22
N GLU A 73 -3.67 -9.44 4.99
CA GLU A 73 -3.63 -10.33 3.84
C GLU A 73 -2.60 -11.46 3.97
N ILE A 74 -1.45 -11.19 4.62
CA ILE A 74 -0.43 -12.22 4.89
C ILE A 74 -0.91 -13.20 5.97
N ILE A 75 -1.57 -12.71 7.02
CA ILE A 75 -2.00 -13.51 8.17
C ILE A 75 -3.22 -14.37 7.83
N SER A 76 -4.16 -13.81 7.07
CA SER A 76 -5.38 -14.48 6.62
C SER A 76 -5.53 -14.23 5.12
N PRO A 77 -4.92 -15.04 4.26
CA PRO A 77 -5.17 -14.94 2.83
C PRO A 77 -6.61 -15.39 2.56
N HIS A 78 -7.40 -14.51 1.96
CA HIS A 78 -8.81 -14.70 1.65
C HIS A 78 -9.13 -14.28 0.22
#